data_AF-A0AAJ7U9W5-F1
#
_entry.id   AF-A0AAJ7U9W5-F1
#
_cell.length_a   1.000
_cell.length_b   1.000
_cell.length_c   1.000
_cell.angle_alpha   90.00
_cell.angle_beta   90.00
_cell.angle_gamma   90.00
#
_symmetry.space_group_name_H-M   'P 1'
#
loop_
_entity.id
_entity.type
_entity.pdbx_description
1 polymer ?
#
loop_
_entity_poly.entity_id
_entity_poly.type
_entity_poly.pdbx_seq_one_letter_code
_entity_poly.pdbx_strand_id
1 'polypeptide(L)'
;MATQPGYSGTGSGDYLTVMNNHCMQDHGTVEENYIVVPSRWRLSSLCGLCGNYNQNGTDDYLMPNGKLATSAAQLGDSWKAEGDDDAGCKPDEPHIPSCDPINEEAYKKMCEVVISTSGAFAKCHAEIDPEAFLKTCIYDMCQFHGMESTLCDNFQAYAEACRAKGINILWRNETFCREFSA
;
A
#
# COMPACT_ATOMS: atom_id res chain seq x y z
N MET A 1 -5.16 -1.78 16.13
CA MET A 1 -6.25 -1.83 15.13
C MET A 1 -5.60 -1.88 13.77
N ALA A 2 -5.60 -3.04 13.12
CA ALA A 2 -5.05 -3.19 11.77
C ALA A 2 -5.87 -2.28 10.85
N THR A 3 -5.21 -1.28 10.28
CA THR A 3 -5.87 -0.33 9.39
C THR A 3 -5.91 -0.96 8.00
N GLN A 4 -7.09 -0.90 7.39
CA GLN A 4 -7.38 -1.52 6.11
C GLN A 4 -6.39 -1.01 5.06
N PRO A 5 -5.80 -1.88 4.23
CA PRO A 5 -5.18 -1.44 2.98
C PRO A 5 -6.27 -0.71 2.20
N GLY A 6 -6.09 0.59 2.00
CA GLY A 6 -7.03 1.40 1.23
C GLY A 6 -7.09 0.87 -0.19
N TYR A 7 -8.19 0.20 -0.53
CA TYR A 7 -8.52 -0.11 -1.90
C TYR A 7 -8.76 1.21 -2.64
N SER A 8 -7.87 1.57 -3.56
CA SER A 8 -8.04 2.73 -4.43
C SER A 8 -8.22 2.28 -5.87
N GLY A 9 -9.44 1.88 -6.21
CA GLY A 9 -9.77 1.46 -7.58
C GLY A 9 -9.89 2.64 -8.54
N THR A 10 -9.03 2.71 -9.56
CA THR A 10 -9.21 3.60 -10.71
C THR A 10 -10.04 2.85 -11.76
N GLY A 11 -11.22 3.37 -12.07
CA GLY A 11 -12.07 2.84 -13.15
C GLY A 11 -11.77 3.58 -14.44
N SER A 12 -10.79 3.12 -15.21
CA SER A 12 -10.70 3.45 -16.64
C SER A 12 -11.28 2.26 -17.40
N GLY A 13 -12.60 2.28 -17.66
CA GLY A 13 -13.34 1.46 -18.62
C GLY A 13 -13.30 -0.07 -18.51
N ASP A 14 -12.12 -0.67 -18.37
CA ASP A 14 -11.86 -2.08 -18.62
C ASP A 14 -10.94 -2.75 -17.57
N TYR A 15 -10.34 -2.01 -16.62
CA TYR A 15 -9.33 -2.56 -15.71
C TYR A 15 -9.37 -1.97 -14.30
N LEU A 16 -8.99 -2.78 -13.30
CA LEU A 16 -8.63 -2.36 -11.94
C LEU A 16 -7.15 -2.66 -11.68
N THR A 17 -6.43 -1.68 -11.15
CA THR A 17 -5.08 -1.88 -10.59
C THR A 17 -5.16 -2.20 -9.10
N VAL A 18 -4.68 -3.38 -8.69
CA VAL A 18 -4.49 -3.71 -7.28
C VAL A 18 -3.07 -3.35 -6.88
N MET A 19 -2.93 -2.47 -5.89
CA MET A 19 -1.66 -2.10 -5.27
C MET A 19 -1.41 -3.01 -4.08
N ASN A 20 -0.36 -3.82 -4.14
CA ASN A 20 0.13 -4.52 -2.96
C ASN A 20 1.33 -3.75 -2.41
N ASN A 21 1.14 -3.11 -1.25
CA ASN A 21 2.20 -2.32 -0.61
C ASN A 21 3.13 -3.20 0.24
N HIS A 22 3.06 -4.53 0.15
CA HIS A 22 3.92 -5.41 0.94
C HIS A 22 4.62 -6.50 0.11
N CYS A 23 5.94 -6.49 0.31
CA CYS A 23 6.95 -7.51 0.08
C CYS A 23 7.45 -7.69 -1.36
N MET A 24 8.65 -7.15 -1.62
CA MET A 24 9.88 -7.95 -1.77
C MET A 24 11.09 -7.08 -1.41
N GLN A 25 11.91 -7.54 -0.46
CA GLN A 25 13.27 -7.03 -0.26
C GLN A 25 14.19 -7.98 -1.00
N ASP A 26 14.56 -7.62 -2.22
CA ASP A 26 15.80 -8.13 -2.82
C ASP A 26 16.58 -6.93 -3.37
N HIS A 27 17.79 -6.74 -2.84
CA HIS A 27 18.83 -5.87 -3.37
C HIS A 27 18.44 -4.49 -3.94
N GLY A 28 17.77 -3.66 -3.14
CA GLY A 28 17.83 -2.20 -3.33
C GLY A 28 16.86 -1.58 -4.34
N THR A 29 15.84 -2.31 -4.79
CA THR A 29 14.71 -1.74 -5.54
C THR A 29 13.41 -2.24 -4.94
N VAL A 30 12.56 -1.32 -4.44
CA VAL A 30 11.16 -1.62 -4.16
C VAL A 30 10.48 -1.75 -5.52
N GLU A 31 10.23 -2.97 -6.00
CA GLU A 31 9.37 -3.18 -7.15
C GLU A 31 7.91 -3.13 -6.68
N GLU A 32 7.23 -2.02 -6.97
CA GLU A 32 5.78 -1.91 -6.80
C GLU A 32 5.10 -2.91 -7.74
N ASN A 33 4.60 -4.02 -7.17
CA ASN A 33 3.90 -5.03 -7.93
C ASN A 33 2.42 -4.65 -8.09
N TYR A 34 2.03 -4.31 -9.31
CA TYR A 34 0.65 -4.03 -9.66
C TYR A 34 0.04 -5.18 -10.46
N ILE A 35 -1.14 -5.63 -10.04
CA ILE A 35 -1.92 -6.60 -10.82
C ILE A 35 -3.08 -5.85 -11.47
N VAL A 36 -3.10 -5.83 -12.80
CA VAL A 36 -4.18 -5.23 -13.59
C VAL A 36 -5.18 -6.30 -14.00
N VAL A 37 -6.38 -6.25 -13.44
CA VAL A 37 -7.42 -7.25 -13.70
C VAL A 37 -8.52 -6.65 -14.58
N PRO A 38 -8.85 -7.29 -15.72
CA PRO A 38 -9.96 -6.85 -16.57
C PRO A 38 -11.32 -6.89 -15.85
N SER A 39 -12.18 -5.89 -16.07
CA SER A 39 -13.50 -5.79 -15.41
C SER A 39 -14.44 -6.99 -15.63
N ARG A 40 -14.25 -7.76 -16.71
CA ARG A 40 -14.99 -9.01 -16.96
C ARG A 40 -14.84 -10.05 -15.85
N TRP A 41 -13.74 -10.00 -15.09
CA TRP A 41 -13.49 -10.90 -13.96
C TRP A 41 -14.29 -10.52 -12.72
N ARG A 42 -15.02 -9.40 -12.70
CA ARG A 42 -15.91 -9.04 -11.58
C ARG A 42 -17.04 -10.04 -11.34
N LEU A 43 -17.47 -10.72 -12.41
CA LEU A 43 -18.50 -11.76 -12.35
C LEU A 43 -17.91 -13.15 -12.07
N SER A 44 -16.59 -13.27 -12.08
CA SER A 44 -15.83 -14.44 -11.62
C SER A 44 -15.41 -14.17 -10.17
N SER A 45 -15.49 -15.15 -9.28
CA SER A 45 -14.98 -14.95 -7.92
C SER A 45 -13.46 -15.06 -7.94
N LEU A 46 -12.77 -13.92 -8.03
CA LEU A 46 -11.35 -13.87 -7.67
C LEU A 46 -11.20 -14.14 -6.18
N CYS A 47 -10.00 -14.52 -5.78
CA CYS A 47 -9.64 -14.72 -4.39
C CYS A 47 -8.12 -14.59 -4.22
N GLY A 48 -7.67 -14.33 -3.01
CA GLY A 48 -6.25 -14.22 -2.68
C GLY A 48 -5.98 -13.03 -1.76
N LEU A 49 -4.70 -12.68 -1.64
CA LEU A 49 -4.23 -11.54 -0.84
C LEU A 49 -4.77 -10.18 -1.32
N CYS A 50 -5.20 -10.12 -2.58
CA CYS A 50 -5.79 -8.94 -3.22
C CYS A 50 -7.33 -8.87 -3.06
N GLY A 51 -7.94 -9.74 -2.24
CA GLY A 51 -9.39 -9.81 -2.06
C GLY A 51 -10.11 -10.56 -3.18
N ASN A 52 -11.42 -10.32 -3.32
CA ASN A 52 -12.29 -11.07 -4.23
C ASN A 52 -12.87 -10.24 -5.39
N TYR A 53 -12.51 -8.95 -5.48
CA TYR A 53 -12.90 -8.03 -6.54
C TYR A 53 -14.42 -7.81 -6.71
N ASN A 54 -15.21 -7.91 -5.63
CA ASN A 54 -16.66 -7.71 -5.65
C ASN A 54 -17.11 -6.26 -5.33
N GLN A 55 -16.17 -5.31 -5.17
CA GLN A 55 -16.39 -3.92 -4.73
C GLN A 55 -16.82 -3.76 -3.26
N ASN A 56 -16.71 -4.81 -2.45
CA ASN A 56 -16.98 -4.78 -1.02
C ASN A 56 -15.69 -5.01 -0.22
N GLY A 57 -15.00 -3.92 0.13
CA GLY A 57 -13.76 -4.00 0.91
C GLY A 57 -13.89 -4.58 2.32
N THR A 58 -15.12 -4.84 2.80
CA THR A 58 -15.34 -5.45 4.12
C THR A 58 -15.06 -6.95 4.15
N ASP A 59 -14.96 -7.60 2.99
CA ASP A 59 -14.70 -9.04 2.86
C ASP A 59 -13.38 -9.39 2.17
N ASP A 60 -12.51 -8.41 1.88
CA ASP A 60 -11.22 -8.64 1.23
C ASP A 60 -10.24 -9.46 2.11
N TYR A 61 -10.49 -9.57 3.41
CA TYR A 61 -9.76 -10.43 4.34
C TYR A 61 -10.24 -11.89 4.37
N LEU A 62 -10.99 -12.34 3.34
CA LEU A 62 -11.42 -13.72 3.22
C LEU A 62 -10.21 -14.66 3.00
N MET A 63 -10.08 -15.63 3.90
CA MET A 63 -9.15 -16.74 3.78
C MET A 63 -9.72 -17.85 2.87
N PRO A 64 -8.92 -18.83 2.41
CA PRO A 64 -9.43 -19.93 1.56
C PRO A 64 -10.57 -20.75 2.20
N ASN A 65 -10.66 -20.76 3.53
CA ASN A 65 -11.71 -21.44 4.27
C ASN A 65 -13.03 -20.65 4.39
N GLY A 66 -13.12 -19.47 3.76
CA GLY A 66 -14.30 -18.61 3.75
C GLY A 66 -14.52 -17.80 5.03
N LYS A 67 -13.58 -17.83 5.99
CA LYS A 67 -13.62 -16.98 7.19
C LYS A 67 -12.77 -15.74 7.00
N LEU A 68 -13.15 -14.66 7.67
CA LEU A 68 -12.34 -13.44 7.73
C LEU A 68 -11.14 -13.63 8.64
N ALA A 69 -9.96 -13.25 8.16
CA ALA A 69 -8.78 -13.09 8.98
C ALA A 69 -8.94 -11.88 9.92
N THR A 70 -8.30 -11.94 11.09
CA THR A 70 -8.31 -10.88 12.12
C THR A 70 -7.10 -9.94 11.99
N SER A 71 -6.13 -10.29 11.15
CA SER A 71 -4.92 -9.52 10.88
C SER A 71 -4.39 -9.77 9.46
N ALA A 72 -3.57 -8.84 8.95
CA ALA A 72 -2.85 -9.01 7.69
C ALA A 72 -1.90 -10.20 7.69
N ALA A 73 -1.18 -10.43 8.80
CA ALA A 73 -0.33 -11.61 8.97
C ALA A 73 -1.12 -12.92 8.82
N GLN A 74 -2.27 -13.02 9.51
CA GLN A 74 -3.13 -14.21 9.38
C GLN A 74 -3.65 -14.40 7.95
N LEU A 75 -3.99 -13.31 7.24
CA LEU A 75 -4.39 -13.38 5.84
C LEU A 75 -3.25 -13.92 4.98
N GLY A 76 -2.05 -13.35 5.12
CA GLY A 76 -0.81 -13.80 4.46
C GLY A 76 -0.58 -15.29 4.62
N ASP A 77 -0.52 -15.73 5.88
CA ASP A 77 -0.29 -17.13 6.25
C ASP A 77 -1.35 -18.07 5.67
N SER A 78 -2.61 -17.63 5.61
CA SER A 78 -3.72 -18.45 5.12
C SER A 78 -3.67 -18.73 3.61
N TRP A 79 -2.99 -17.86 2.85
CA TRP A 79 -2.87 -17.93 1.39
C TRP A 79 -1.52 -18.50 0.94
N LYS A 80 -0.73 -19.06 1.87
CA LYS A 80 0.49 -19.79 1.56
C LYS A 80 0.24 -20.89 0.52
N ALA A 81 1.11 -20.97 -0.49
CA ALA A 81 0.99 -21.95 -1.56
C ALA A 81 1.15 -23.39 -1.03
N GLU A 82 0.35 -24.31 -1.56
CA GLU A 82 0.45 -25.73 -1.19
C GLU A 82 1.84 -26.30 -1.54
N GLY A 83 2.46 -26.99 -0.59
CA GLY A 83 3.78 -27.62 -0.77
C GLY A 83 4.98 -26.67 -0.66
N ASP A 84 4.76 -25.41 -0.27
CA ASP A 84 5.85 -24.51 0.09
C ASP A 84 6.37 -24.86 1.49
N ASP A 85 7.43 -25.67 1.54
CA ASP A 85 8.10 -26.07 2.78
C ASP A 85 9.43 -25.33 2.97
N ASP A 86 9.63 -24.22 2.25
CA ASP A 86 10.87 -23.46 2.34
C ASP A 86 11.07 -22.96 3.77
N ALA A 87 12.30 -23.11 4.28
CA ALA A 87 12.63 -22.73 5.64
C ALA A 87 12.41 -21.24 5.95
N GLY A 88 12.33 -20.40 4.90
CA GLY A 88 11.99 -18.98 4.98
C GLY A 88 10.49 -18.68 4.95
N CYS A 89 9.65 -19.61 4.48
CA CYS A 89 8.19 -19.42 4.37
C CYS A 89 7.48 -19.86 5.66
N LYS A 90 7.73 -19.10 6.72
CA LYS A 90 7.16 -19.30 8.06
C LYS A 90 6.13 -18.21 8.37
N PRO A 91 5.16 -18.50 9.25
CA PRO A 91 4.23 -17.49 9.71
C PRO A 91 4.96 -16.27 10.27
N ASP A 92 4.54 -15.08 9.85
CA ASP A 92 5.08 -13.84 10.39
C ASP A 92 4.64 -13.67 11.84
N GLU A 93 5.58 -13.39 12.74
CA GLU A 93 5.21 -12.85 14.04
C GLU A 93 4.70 -11.42 13.85
N PRO A 94 3.62 -10.99 14.53
CA PRO A 94 3.12 -9.63 14.42
C PRO A 94 4.21 -8.60 14.72
N HIS A 95 4.84 -8.06 13.67
CA HIS A 95 5.87 -7.05 13.80
C HIS A 95 5.20 -5.67 13.82
N ILE A 96 5.12 -5.10 15.02
CA ILE A 96 4.81 -3.69 15.21
C ILE A 96 6.16 -2.99 15.37
N PRO A 97 6.62 -2.20 14.39
CA PRO A 97 7.85 -1.44 14.52
C PRO A 97 7.80 -0.63 15.81
N SER A 98 8.84 -0.76 16.63
CA SER A 98 8.97 0.06 17.83
C SER A 98 9.27 1.49 17.41
N CYS A 99 8.22 2.29 17.20
CA CYS A 99 8.37 3.72 17.03
C CYS A 99 8.58 4.35 18.40
N ASP A 100 9.73 4.99 18.62
CA ASP A 100 9.90 5.84 19.80
C ASP A 100 8.82 6.94 19.74
N PRO A 101 8.03 7.18 20.81
CA PRO A 101 6.93 8.14 20.79
C PRO A 101 7.33 9.56 20.37
N ILE A 102 8.59 9.96 20.62
CA ILE A 102 9.12 11.27 20.23
C ILE A 102 9.32 11.33 18.71
N ASN A 103 9.78 10.23 18.11
CA ASN A 103 10.01 10.13 16.68
C ASN A 103 8.71 9.95 15.89
N GLU A 104 7.72 9.27 16.45
CA GLU A 104 6.42 9.03 15.80
C GLU A 104 5.71 10.35 15.45
N GLU A 105 5.68 11.32 16.38
CA GLU A 105 5.10 12.65 16.12
C GLU A 105 5.86 13.43 15.04
N ALA A 106 7.18 13.25 14.95
CA ALA A 106 7.97 13.87 13.89
C ALA A 106 7.69 13.24 12.52
N TYR A 107 7.65 11.90 12.45
CA TYR A 107 7.33 11.18 11.22
C TYR A 107 5.91 11.44 10.74
N LYS A 108 4.94 11.50 11.66
CA LYS A 108 3.58 11.90 11.36
C LYS A 108 3.52 13.25 10.67
N LYS A 109 4.19 14.28 11.19
CA LYS A 109 4.25 15.61 10.56
C LYS A 109 4.87 15.58 9.16
N MET A 110 5.89 14.75 8.96
CA MET A 110 6.48 14.56 7.62
C MET A 110 5.48 13.90 6.66
N CYS A 111 4.77 12.86 7.10
CA CYS A 111 3.80 12.14 6.29
C CYS A 111 2.50 12.92 6.02
N GLU A 112 2.10 13.83 6.91
CA GLU A 112 0.87 14.65 6.79
C GLU A 112 0.83 15.53 5.52
N VAL A 113 1.97 15.73 4.84
CA VAL A 113 2.01 16.38 3.52
C VAL A 113 1.09 15.69 2.52
N VAL A 114 0.95 14.36 2.60
CA VAL A 114 0.08 13.57 1.69
C VAL A 114 -1.40 13.91 1.85
N ILE A 115 -1.84 14.32 3.05
CA ILE A 115 -3.23 14.68 3.37
C ILE A 115 -3.49 16.19 3.33
N SER A 116 -2.49 17.00 2.98
CA SER A 116 -2.64 18.46 2.97
C SER A 116 -3.63 18.93 1.90
N THR A 117 -4.67 19.66 2.31
CA THR A 117 -5.74 20.16 1.43
C THR A 117 -5.32 21.32 0.53
N SER A 118 -4.12 21.88 0.74
CA SER A 118 -3.54 22.96 -0.08
C SER A 118 -2.24 22.55 -0.79
N GLY A 119 -1.83 21.28 -0.69
CA GLY A 119 -0.60 20.75 -1.27
C GLY A 119 -0.75 20.18 -2.68
N ALA A 120 0.37 19.68 -3.23
CA ALA A 120 0.41 19.05 -4.56
C ALA A 120 -0.58 17.88 -4.69
N PHE A 121 -0.79 17.14 -3.59
CA PHE A 121 -1.65 15.97 -3.52
C PHE A 121 -3.14 16.27 -3.39
N ALA A 122 -3.53 17.51 -3.09
CA ALA A 122 -4.92 17.88 -2.78
C ALA A 122 -5.93 17.50 -3.88
N LYS A 123 -5.50 17.54 -5.16
CA LYS A 123 -6.38 17.18 -6.30
C LYS A 123 -6.75 15.70 -6.33
N CYS A 124 -5.95 14.83 -5.71
CA CYS A 124 -6.16 13.40 -5.72
C CYS A 124 -7.06 12.91 -4.60
N HIS A 125 -7.20 13.68 -3.52
CA HIS A 125 -8.02 13.31 -2.36
C HIS A 125 -9.48 13.03 -2.71
N ALA A 126 -9.99 13.64 -3.78
CA ALA A 126 -11.34 13.40 -4.27
C ALA A 126 -11.51 12.01 -4.93
N GLU A 127 -10.43 11.43 -5.45
CA GLU A 127 -10.43 10.15 -6.17
C GLU A 127 -9.89 8.99 -5.34
N ILE A 128 -8.99 9.29 -4.39
CA ILE A 128 -8.29 8.33 -3.56
C ILE A 128 -8.18 8.87 -2.15
N ASP A 129 -8.74 8.14 -1.18
CA ASP A 129 -8.60 8.44 0.24
C ASP A 129 -7.13 8.34 0.67
N PRO A 130 -6.50 9.44 1.14
CA PRO A 130 -5.11 9.45 1.54
C PRO A 130 -4.86 8.83 2.92
N GLU A 131 -5.89 8.48 3.70
CA GLU A 131 -5.72 7.99 5.08
C GLU A 131 -4.89 6.70 5.16
N ALA A 132 -5.09 5.77 4.22
CA ALA A 132 -4.29 4.54 4.15
C ALA A 132 -2.81 4.81 3.83
N PHE A 133 -2.53 5.79 2.95
CA PHE A 133 -1.17 6.19 2.59
C PHE A 133 -0.47 6.90 3.75
N LEU A 134 -1.19 7.75 4.51
CA LEU A 134 -0.66 8.37 5.72
C LEU A 134 -0.20 7.33 6.74
N LYS A 135 -1.04 6.32 7.00
CA LYS A 135 -0.75 5.26 7.98
C LYS A 135 0.43 4.40 7.55
N THR A 136 0.50 4.05 6.26
CA THR A 136 1.64 3.32 5.68
C THR A 136 2.93 4.13 5.80
N CYS A 137 2.89 5.41 5.47
CA CYS A 137 4.05 6.30 5.61
C CYS A 137 4.56 6.36 7.05
N ILE A 138 3.68 6.51 8.05
CA ILE A 138 4.10 6.53 9.46
C ILE A 138 4.73 5.19 9.85
N TYR A 139 4.10 4.07 9.47
CA TYR A 139 4.62 2.73 9.74
C TYR A 139 6.02 2.53 9.15
N ASP A 140 6.20 2.84 7.87
CA ASP A 140 7.48 2.68 7.18
C ASP A 140 8.55 3.63 7.75
N MET A 141 8.19 4.88 8.06
CA MET A 141 9.10 5.82 8.68
C MET A 141 9.56 5.34 10.07
N CYS A 142 8.68 4.68 10.82
CA CYS A 142 9.06 4.03 12.08
C CYS A 142 9.98 2.83 11.85
N GLN A 143 9.68 1.98 10.86
CA GLN A 143 10.47 0.80 10.49
C GLN A 143 11.88 1.16 10.01
N PHE A 144 11.99 2.24 9.25
CA PHE A 144 13.21 2.70 8.60
C PHE A 144 13.84 3.92 9.29
N HIS A 145 13.46 4.17 10.55
CA HIS A 145 14.06 5.20 11.39
C HIS A 145 14.14 6.60 10.74
N GLY A 146 13.11 6.96 9.96
CA GLY A 146 12.96 8.28 9.38
C GLY A 146 13.82 8.58 8.14
N MET A 147 14.30 7.54 7.44
CA MET A 147 15.04 7.73 6.19
C MET A 147 14.23 8.54 5.16
N GLU A 148 14.85 9.57 4.58
CA GLU A 148 14.21 10.41 3.54
C GLU A 148 13.78 9.58 2.33
N SER A 149 14.58 8.58 1.92
CA SER A 149 14.21 7.70 0.80
C SER A 149 12.88 7.00 1.04
N THR A 150 12.63 6.51 2.27
CA THR A 150 11.36 5.87 2.65
C THR A 150 10.17 6.85 2.55
N LEU A 151 10.38 8.10 2.97
CA LEU A 151 9.36 9.15 2.81
C LEU A 151 9.07 9.42 1.33
N CYS A 152 10.11 9.49 0.51
CA CYS A 152 9.99 9.69 -0.93
C CYS A 152 9.28 8.54 -1.64
N ASP A 153 9.56 7.29 -1.25
CA ASP A 153 8.90 6.11 -1.81
C ASP A 153 7.41 6.11 -1.47
N ASN A 154 7.05 6.47 -0.23
CA ASN A 154 5.65 6.61 0.18
C ASN A 154 4.91 7.73 -0.60
N PHE A 155 5.57 8.86 -0.85
CA PHE A 155 4.99 9.93 -1.68
C PHE A 155 4.89 9.55 -3.15
N GLN A 156 5.87 8.80 -3.66
CA GLN A 156 5.82 8.26 -5.02
C GLN A 156 4.63 7.33 -5.17
N ALA A 157 4.44 6.37 -4.28
CA ALA A 157 3.31 5.43 -4.32
C ALA A 157 1.95 6.16 -4.41
N TYR A 158 1.75 7.21 -3.61
CA TYR A 158 0.51 8.00 -3.71
C TYR A 158 0.42 8.76 -5.03
N ALA A 159 1.51 9.39 -5.50
CA ALA A 159 1.54 10.07 -6.78
C ALA A 159 1.23 9.12 -7.96
N GLU A 160 1.71 7.88 -7.90
CA GLU A 160 1.44 6.86 -8.91
C GLU A 160 -0.01 6.39 -8.90
N ALA A 161 -0.60 6.22 -7.72
CA ALA A 161 -2.03 5.94 -7.57
C ALA A 161 -2.88 7.05 -8.21
N CYS A 162 -2.51 8.31 -7.97
CA CYS A 162 -3.14 9.47 -8.58
C CYS A 162 -2.95 9.50 -10.10
N ARG A 163 -1.75 9.19 -10.58
CA ARG A 163 -1.46 9.10 -12.03
C ARG A 163 -2.32 8.03 -12.70
N ALA A 164 -2.59 6.91 -12.04
CA ALA A 164 -3.50 5.88 -12.53
C ALA A 164 -4.98 6.35 -12.62
N LYS A 165 -5.34 7.42 -11.90
CA LYS A 165 -6.63 8.16 -12.05
C LYS A 165 -6.57 9.24 -13.13
N GLY A 166 -5.46 9.37 -13.85
CA GLY A 166 -5.21 10.45 -14.80
C GLY A 166 -4.84 11.79 -14.14
N ILE A 167 -4.52 11.78 -12.84
CA ILE A 167 -4.14 12.99 -12.08
C ILE A 167 -2.61 13.03 -11.99
N ASN A 168 -1.99 13.90 -12.77
CA ASN A 168 -0.55 14.13 -12.70
C ASN A 168 -0.21 15.13 -11.58
N ILE A 169 0.70 14.74 -10.69
CA ILE A 169 1.10 15.51 -9.52
C ILE A 169 2.59 15.83 -9.61
N LEU A 170 2.93 17.12 -9.49
CA LEU A 170 4.30 17.59 -9.35
C LEU A 170 4.59 17.82 -7.87
N TRP A 171 5.27 16.87 -7.22
CA TRP A 171 5.54 16.90 -5.78
C TRP A 171 7.03 16.88 -5.44
N ARG A 172 7.89 16.37 -6.33
CA ARG A 172 9.36 16.38 -6.20
C ARG A 172 9.93 17.77 -6.48
N ASN A 173 11.08 18.10 -5.87
CA ASN A 173 11.81 19.32 -6.17
C ASN A 173 13.34 19.13 -6.10
N GLU A 174 14.11 20.15 -6.47
CA GLU A 174 15.59 20.10 -6.53
C GLU A 174 16.27 19.83 -5.18
N THR A 175 15.57 20.06 -4.07
CA THR A 175 16.10 19.93 -2.70
C THR A 175 15.50 18.77 -1.92
N PHE A 176 14.44 18.12 -2.44
CA PHE A 176 13.68 17.09 -1.73
C PHE A 176 13.16 16.04 -2.71
N CYS A 177 13.47 14.76 -2.44
CA CYS A 177 13.04 13.63 -3.26
C CYS A 177 13.35 13.81 -4.76
N ARG A 178 14.60 14.17 -5.09
CA ARG A 178 15.03 14.38 -6.48
C ARG A 178 14.80 13.14 -7.34
N GLU A 179 14.41 13.36 -8.59
CA GLU A 179 14.49 12.30 -9.61
C GLU A 179 15.96 12.07 -9.94
N PHE A 180 16.48 10.88 -9.64
CA PHE A 180 17.76 10.47 -10.19
C PHE A 180 17.52 10.12 -11.66
N SER A 181 18.14 10.87 -12.57
CA SER A 181 18.21 10.50 -13.96
C SER A 181 19.13 9.28 -14.07
N ALA A 182 18.57 8.14 -14.48
CA ALA A 182 19.32 7.00 -14.99
C ALA A 182 19.00 6.84 -16.48
#